data_AF-A0A935FC74-F1
#
_entry.id   AF-A0A935FC74-F1
#
_cell.length_a   1.000
_cell.length_b   1.000
_cell.length_c   1.000
_cell.angle_alpha   90.00
_cell.angle_beta   90.00
_cell.angle_gamma   90.00
#
_symmetry.space_group_name_H-M   'P 1'
#
loop_
_entity.id
_entity.type
_entity.pdbx_description
1 polymer ?
#
loop_
_entity_poly.entity_id
_entity_poly.type
_entity_poly.pdbx_seq_one_letter_code
_entity_poly.pdbx_strand_id
1 'polypeptide(L)'
;MSLQKAVTGLSKKFYNVQALIHTTALDDDHRSYGGEDDVRGSMKGVQLESYEEKLRERKKEDKTRKLEYMKSALGDDFDNITAYHEFSLNSDGRTWRKQELNYTNKMSLGDMVMKAGDNLLVNIPGLIGEQLFISQDERQREVDAHMGFPRSLRNIINFTIPEGYKVVGVQNLNMNIDNETGAFAVQATVEGNTLNILVKKLYKQTTVKKENWSKFMEMLDAAFNFSQKKLLLKKI
;
A
#
# COMPACT_ATOMS: atom_id res chain seq x y z
N MET A 1 -10.23 0.86 8.55
CA MET A 1 -9.52 1.60 7.48
C MET A 1 -9.90 1.01 6.12
N SER A 2 -10.06 1.86 5.11
CA SER A 2 -10.12 1.43 3.71
C SER A 2 -8.82 1.86 3.03
N LEU A 3 -8.11 0.90 2.40
CA LEU A 3 -6.84 1.10 1.74
C LEU A 3 -6.98 0.73 0.26
N GLN A 4 -6.98 1.73 -0.62
CA GLN A 4 -6.91 1.54 -2.05
C GLN A 4 -5.45 1.62 -2.51
N LYS A 5 -5.01 0.64 -3.32
CA LYS A 5 -3.67 0.62 -3.93
C LYS A 5 -3.83 0.63 -5.45
N ALA A 6 -3.18 1.61 -6.08
CA ALA A 6 -3.12 1.80 -7.52
C ALA A 6 -1.67 1.77 -7.98
N VAL A 7 -1.35 0.93 -8.96
CA VAL A 7 0.03 0.61 -9.35
C VAL A 7 0.17 0.54 -10.86
N THR A 8 1.20 1.22 -11.39
CA THR A 8 1.55 1.22 -12.81
C THR A 8 3.03 0.87 -13.01
N GLY A 9 3.42 0.62 -14.26
CA GLY A 9 4.81 0.37 -14.64
C GLY A 9 5.43 -0.87 -13.98
N LEU A 10 6.73 -0.81 -13.73
CA LEU A 10 7.50 -1.92 -13.16
C LEU A 10 7.13 -2.24 -11.69
N SER A 11 6.55 -1.29 -10.96
CA SER A 11 6.08 -1.49 -9.58
C SER A 11 5.03 -2.58 -9.47
N LYS A 12 4.29 -2.88 -10.55
CA LYS A 12 3.32 -3.99 -10.58
C LYS A 12 3.95 -5.35 -10.27
N LYS A 13 5.26 -5.53 -10.50
CA LYS A 13 5.96 -6.77 -10.18
C LYS A 13 5.84 -7.16 -8.70
N PHE A 14 5.75 -6.18 -7.79
CA PHE A 14 5.61 -6.43 -6.36
C PHE A 14 4.18 -6.79 -5.95
N TYR A 15 3.17 -6.33 -6.70
CA TYR A 15 1.77 -6.38 -6.25
C TYR A 15 0.87 -7.27 -7.11
N ASN A 16 1.31 -7.70 -8.30
CA ASN A 16 0.50 -8.52 -9.19
C ASN A 16 0.08 -9.84 -8.53
N VAL A 17 1.01 -10.58 -7.94
CA VAL A 17 0.68 -11.85 -7.27
C VAL A 17 -0.29 -11.59 -6.13
N GLN A 18 0.01 -10.58 -5.31
CA GLN A 18 -0.84 -10.23 -4.19
C GLN A 18 -2.26 -9.88 -4.61
N ALA A 19 -2.42 -9.09 -5.67
CA ALA A 19 -3.72 -8.65 -6.13
C ALA A 19 -4.50 -9.75 -6.86
N LEU A 20 -3.84 -10.61 -7.64
CA LEU A 20 -4.51 -11.52 -8.57
C LEU A 20 -4.68 -12.95 -8.06
N ILE A 21 -3.85 -13.41 -7.11
CA ILE A 21 -4.02 -14.75 -6.54
C ILE A 21 -5.39 -14.87 -5.87
N HIS A 22 -6.00 -16.06 -5.95
CA HIS A 22 -7.33 -16.35 -5.43
C HIS A 22 -8.42 -15.39 -5.98
N THR A 23 -8.26 -14.96 -7.23
CA THR A 23 -9.28 -14.21 -7.98
C THR A 23 -9.57 -14.90 -9.30
N THR A 24 -10.66 -14.53 -9.97
CA THR A 24 -11.01 -15.08 -11.29
C THR A 24 -10.26 -14.40 -12.43
N ALA A 25 -9.33 -13.48 -12.15
CA ALA A 25 -8.65 -12.70 -13.18
C ALA A 25 -7.99 -13.60 -14.25
N LEU A 26 -7.37 -14.71 -13.83
CA LEU A 26 -6.76 -15.66 -14.76
C LEU A 26 -7.79 -16.55 -15.48
N ASP A 27 -8.89 -16.94 -14.83
CA ASP A 27 -9.94 -17.74 -15.48
C ASP A 27 -10.62 -16.94 -16.61
N ASP A 28 -10.81 -15.65 -16.39
CA ASP A 28 -11.52 -14.75 -17.29
C ASP A 28 -10.55 -14.03 -18.27
N ASP A 29 -9.28 -14.45 -18.35
CA ASP A 29 -8.24 -13.75 -19.13
C ASP A 29 -8.54 -13.70 -20.63
N HIS A 30 -9.11 -14.79 -21.19
CA HIS A 30 -9.53 -14.86 -22.59
C HIS A 30 -10.42 -13.69 -23.01
N ARG A 31 -11.31 -13.24 -22.11
CA ARG A 31 -12.23 -12.11 -22.36
C ARG A 31 -11.50 -10.80 -22.60
N SER A 32 -10.36 -10.61 -21.93
CA SER A 32 -9.54 -9.41 -22.06
C SER A 32 -8.92 -9.26 -23.45
N TYR A 33 -8.79 -10.36 -24.19
CA TYR A 33 -8.22 -10.40 -25.54
C TYR A 33 -9.25 -10.74 -26.62
N GLY A 34 -10.54 -10.74 -26.28
CA GLY A 34 -11.61 -11.10 -27.21
C GLY A 34 -11.61 -12.57 -27.64
N GLY A 35 -10.93 -13.43 -26.86
CA GLY A 35 -10.90 -14.87 -27.09
C GLY A 35 -12.09 -15.58 -26.44
N GLU A 36 -12.25 -16.84 -26.80
CA GLU A 36 -13.20 -17.76 -26.18
C GLU A 36 -12.52 -18.55 -25.04
N ASP A 37 -13.33 -19.17 -24.20
CA ASP A 37 -12.79 -20.09 -23.19
C ASP A 37 -12.57 -21.46 -23.82
N ASP A 38 -11.39 -21.67 -24.40
CA ASP A 38 -11.05 -22.92 -25.08
C ASP A 38 -11.16 -24.16 -24.17
N VAL A 39 -10.92 -23.99 -22.86
CA VAL A 39 -10.98 -25.09 -21.88
C VAL A 39 -12.42 -25.51 -21.66
N ARG A 40 -13.33 -24.57 -21.38
CA ARG A 40 -14.77 -24.87 -21.23
C ARG A 40 -15.40 -25.25 -22.57
N GLY A 41 -15.04 -24.56 -23.66
CA GLY A 41 -15.58 -24.78 -24.99
C GLY A 41 -15.24 -26.15 -25.58
N SER A 42 -14.14 -26.76 -25.15
CA SER A 42 -13.75 -28.13 -25.56
C SER A 42 -14.44 -29.25 -24.75
N MET A 43 -15.10 -28.93 -23.64
CA MET A 43 -15.79 -29.91 -22.79
C MET A 43 -17.29 -30.00 -23.12
N LYS A 44 -17.89 -31.18 -22.93
CA LYS A 44 -19.33 -31.41 -23.16
C LYS A 44 -19.94 -32.29 -22.07
N GLY A 45 -21.25 -32.12 -21.85
CA GLY A 45 -22.05 -32.94 -20.93
C GLY A 45 -21.45 -33.02 -19.52
N VAL A 46 -21.38 -34.23 -18.99
CA VAL A 46 -20.88 -34.53 -17.63
C VAL A 46 -19.49 -33.94 -17.34
N GLN A 47 -18.61 -33.88 -18.34
CA GLN A 47 -17.27 -33.32 -18.17
C GLN A 47 -17.31 -31.82 -17.87
N LEU A 48 -18.14 -31.07 -18.61
CA LEU A 48 -18.30 -29.63 -18.42
C LEU A 48 -18.98 -29.34 -17.06
N GLU A 49 -20.03 -30.10 -16.73
CA GLU A 49 -20.73 -29.97 -15.44
C GLU A 49 -19.79 -30.18 -14.25
N SER A 50 -18.97 -31.25 -14.30
CA SER A 50 -17.97 -31.54 -13.26
C SER A 50 -16.91 -30.45 -13.16
N TYR A 51 -16.47 -29.88 -14.28
CA TYR A 51 -15.50 -28.79 -14.30
C TYR A 51 -16.08 -27.51 -13.67
N GLU A 52 -17.31 -27.14 -14.03
CA GLU A 52 -17.98 -25.98 -13.44
C GLU A 52 -18.24 -26.12 -11.95
N GLU A 53 -18.59 -27.33 -11.48
CA GLU A 53 -18.73 -27.61 -10.06
C GLU A 53 -17.41 -27.41 -9.32
N LYS A 54 -16.30 -27.98 -9.83
CA LYS A 54 -14.96 -27.75 -9.25
C LYS A 54 -14.57 -26.29 -9.22
N LEU A 55 -14.88 -25.53 -10.28
CA LEU A 55 -14.65 -24.08 -10.30
C LEU A 55 -15.50 -23.35 -9.26
N ARG A 56 -16.76 -23.73 -9.06
CA ARG A 56 -17.63 -23.15 -8.03
C ARG A 56 -17.09 -23.41 -6.63
N GLU A 57 -16.67 -24.63 -6.33
CA GLU A 57 -16.08 -24.96 -5.03
C GLU A 57 -14.76 -24.24 -4.80
N ARG A 58 -13.85 -24.23 -5.80
CA ARG A 58 -12.60 -23.46 -5.72
C ARG A 58 -12.85 -21.98 -5.47
N LYS A 59 -13.83 -21.36 -6.16
CA LYS A 59 -14.19 -19.94 -5.96
C LYS A 59 -14.74 -19.66 -4.56
N LYS A 60 -15.38 -20.63 -3.89
CA LYS A 60 -15.80 -20.49 -2.49
C LYS A 60 -14.57 -20.51 -1.57
N GLU A 61 -13.65 -21.45 -1.76
CA GLU A 61 -12.41 -21.53 -0.99
C GLU A 61 -11.50 -20.31 -1.20
N ASP A 62 -11.37 -19.85 -2.45
CA ASP A 62 -10.54 -18.71 -2.84
C ASP A 62 -10.97 -17.43 -2.12
N LYS A 63 -12.27 -17.25 -1.79
CA LYS A 63 -12.71 -16.10 -0.98
C LYS A 63 -12.01 -16.07 0.37
N THR A 64 -11.98 -17.20 1.08
CA THR A 64 -11.32 -17.29 2.39
C THR A 64 -9.80 -17.17 2.24
N ARG A 65 -9.21 -17.91 1.31
CA ARG A 65 -7.76 -17.87 1.06
C ARG A 65 -7.28 -16.48 0.66
N LYS A 66 -8.10 -15.73 -0.09
CA LYS A 66 -7.79 -14.36 -0.47
C LYS A 66 -7.65 -13.46 0.75
N LEU A 67 -8.60 -13.52 1.68
CA LEU A 67 -8.57 -12.68 2.89
C LEU A 67 -7.37 -13.04 3.77
N GLU A 68 -7.09 -14.33 3.95
CA GLU A 68 -5.93 -14.81 4.72
C GLU A 68 -4.60 -14.38 4.09
N TYR A 69 -4.47 -14.59 2.78
CA TYR A 69 -3.28 -14.17 2.02
C TYR A 69 -3.07 -12.66 2.12
N MET A 70 -4.12 -11.85 1.93
CA MET A 70 -4.01 -10.40 1.98
C MET A 70 -3.70 -9.88 3.38
N LYS A 71 -4.25 -10.52 4.43
CA LYS A 71 -3.89 -10.21 5.81
C LYS A 71 -2.40 -10.46 6.05
N SER A 72 -1.88 -11.60 5.59
CA SER A 72 -0.45 -11.92 5.71
C SER A 72 0.42 -10.97 4.90
N ALA A 73 0.06 -10.70 3.65
CA ALA A 73 0.85 -9.85 2.74
C ALA A 73 0.87 -8.37 3.14
N LEU A 74 -0.12 -7.91 3.90
CA LEU A 74 -0.11 -6.55 4.49
C LEU A 74 0.56 -6.51 5.86
N GLY A 75 0.94 -7.66 6.43
CA GLY A 75 1.61 -7.74 7.72
C GLY A 75 2.97 -7.05 7.73
N ASP A 76 3.66 -7.04 6.59
CA ASP A 76 4.93 -6.31 6.41
C ASP A 76 4.73 -4.79 6.60
N ASP A 77 3.66 -4.23 6.00
CA ASP A 77 3.34 -2.80 6.10
C ASP A 77 2.66 -2.44 7.44
N PHE A 78 1.90 -3.38 8.02
CA PHE A 78 1.03 -3.19 9.19
C PHE A 78 1.05 -4.42 10.10
N ASP A 79 1.88 -4.38 11.13
CA ASP A 79 2.01 -5.45 12.13
C ASP A 79 0.81 -5.57 13.08
N ASN A 80 -0.05 -4.54 13.11
CA ASN A 80 -1.17 -4.39 14.03
C ASN A 80 -2.54 -4.68 13.40
N ILE A 81 -2.62 -5.48 12.33
CA ILE A 81 -3.91 -5.87 11.72
C ILE A 81 -4.70 -6.80 12.66
N THR A 82 -5.78 -6.28 13.25
CA THR A 82 -6.66 -7.06 14.14
C THR A 82 -7.71 -7.86 13.38
N ALA A 83 -8.20 -7.34 12.25
CA ALA A 83 -9.15 -8.02 11.38
C ALA A 83 -9.02 -7.57 9.93
N TYR A 84 -9.16 -8.51 8.99
CA TYR A 84 -9.22 -8.23 7.55
C TYR A 84 -10.61 -8.60 7.04
N HIS A 85 -11.35 -7.63 6.51
CA HIS A 85 -12.79 -7.74 6.25
C HIS A 85 -13.11 -7.99 4.78
N GLU A 86 -12.42 -7.30 3.89
CA GLU A 86 -12.81 -7.29 2.48
C GLU A 86 -11.62 -7.02 1.56
N PHE A 87 -11.61 -7.72 0.43
CA PHE A 87 -10.77 -7.45 -0.73
C PHE A 87 -11.65 -7.23 -1.95
N SER A 88 -11.34 -6.19 -2.73
CA SER A 88 -11.98 -5.93 -4.03
C SER A 88 -10.92 -5.64 -5.10
N LEU A 89 -10.91 -6.42 -6.18
CA LEU A 89 -10.08 -6.15 -7.36
C LEU A 89 -10.86 -5.21 -8.29
N ASN A 90 -10.41 -3.96 -8.40
CA ASN A 90 -11.06 -2.94 -9.22
C ASN A 90 -10.55 -2.97 -10.67
N SER A 91 -9.27 -3.25 -10.85
CA SER A 91 -8.63 -3.46 -12.16
C SER A 91 -7.41 -4.36 -12.01
N ASP A 92 -7.22 -5.31 -12.94
CA ASP A 92 -6.08 -6.24 -12.92
C ASP A 92 -4.79 -5.65 -13.52
N GLY A 93 -4.87 -4.53 -14.23
CA GLY A 93 -3.72 -3.87 -14.82
C GLY A 93 -3.00 -4.67 -15.92
N ARG A 94 -3.59 -5.72 -16.49
CA ARG A 94 -2.89 -6.65 -17.39
C ARG A 94 -3.01 -6.34 -18.87
N THR A 95 -4.00 -5.53 -19.26
CA THR A 95 -4.26 -5.23 -20.67
C THR A 95 -3.58 -3.93 -21.11
N TRP A 96 -3.32 -3.80 -22.41
CA TRP A 96 -2.78 -2.57 -22.98
C TRP A 96 -3.64 -1.33 -22.67
N ARG A 97 -4.97 -1.49 -22.64
CA ARG A 97 -5.93 -0.40 -22.39
C ARG A 97 -6.13 -0.11 -20.90
N LYS A 98 -5.95 -1.10 -20.02
CA LYS A 98 -6.08 -0.98 -18.57
C LYS A 98 -4.80 -1.49 -17.92
N GLN A 99 -3.79 -0.62 -17.87
CA GLN A 99 -2.46 -0.97 -17.36
C GLN A 99 -2.30 -0.73 -15.85
N GLU A 100 -3.21 0.00 -15.22
CA GLU A 100 -3.20 0.23 -13.77
C GLU A 100 -3.77 -0.99 -13.05
N LEU A 101 -2.96 -1.58 -12.19
CA LEU A 101 -3.45 -2.54 -11.19
C LEU A 101 -4.10 -1.73 -10.06
N ASN A 102 -5.36 -2.02 -9.75
CA ASN A 102 -6.11 -1.27 -8.75
C ASN A 102 -6.95 -2.23 -7.88
N TYR A 103 -6.77 -2.16 -6.56
CA TYR A 103 -7.55 -2.96 -5.61
C TYR A 103 -7.75 -2.23 -4.29
N THR A 104 -8.80 -2.63 -3.57
CA THR A 104 -9.21 -2.05 -2.29
C THR A 104 -9.21 -3.12 -1.20
N ASN A 105 -8.71 -2.75 -0.03
CA ASN A 105 -8.71 -3.56 1.18
C ASN A 105 -9.53 -2.86 2.26
N LYS A 106 -10.31 -3.60 3.03
CA LYS A 106 -10.93 -3.11 4.27
C LYS A 106 -10.42 -3.93 5.44
N MET A 107 -9.85 -3.25 6.43
CA MET A 107 -9.25 -3.88 7.60
C MET A 107 -9.37 -3.01 8.85
N SER A 108 -9.23 -3.64 10.01
CA SER A 108 -9.11 -2.97 11.31
C SER A 108 -7.66 -3.05 11.78
N LEU A 109 -7.16 -1.93 12.28
CA LEU A 109 -5.83 -1.81 12.89
C LEU A 109 -6.00 -1.60 14.40
N GLY A 110 -5.21 -2.31 15.20
CA GLY A 110 -5.07 -2.09 16.64
C GLY A 110 -4.14 -0.93 16.95
N ASP A 111 -4.09 -0.47 18.20
CA ASP A 111 -3.08 0.47 18.71
C ASP A 111 -2.89 1.79 17.94
N MET A 112 -3.87 2.16 17.11
CA MET A 112 -3.84 3.41 16.33
C MET A 112 -4.18 4.63 17.17
N VAL A 113 -4.80 4.45 18.34
CA VAL A 113 -5.28 5.51 19.21
C VAL A 113 -4.87 5.20 20.65
N MET A 114 -4.13 6.12 21.25
CA MET A 114 -3.77 6.09 22.67
C MET A 114 -4.42 7.25 23.40
N LYS A 115 -4.96 7.01 24.59
CA LYS A 115 -5.47 8.08 25.46
C LYS A 115 -4.31 8.79 26.16
N ALA A 116 -4.37 10.12 26.21
CA ALA A 116 -3.41 10.98 26.90
C ALA A 116 -4.20 12.00 27.75
N GLY A 117 -4.67 11.56 28.93
CA GLY A 117 -5.68 12.28 29.71
C GLY A 117 -6.99 12.38 28.93
N ASP A 118 -7.50 13.60 28.77
CA ASP A 118 -8.66 13.90 27.92
C ASP A 118 -8.35 13.92 26.41
N ASN A 119 -7.06 13.93 26.03
CA ASN A 119 -6.64 14.02 24.64
C ASN A 119 -6.39 12.63 24.04
N LEU A 120 -6.26 12.56 22.72
CA LEU A 120 -5.89 11.34 22.00
C LEU A 120 -4.58 11.54 21.24
N LEU A 121 -3.73 10.52 21.24
CA LEU A 121 -2.58 10.39 20.34
C LEU A 121 -2.95 9.39 19.26
N VAL A 122 -2.89 9.81 18.00
CA VAL A 122 -3.24 8.97 16.85
C VAL A 122 -2.05 8.72 15.93
N ASN A 123 -1.84 7.46 15.52
CA ASN A 123 -0.74 7.05 14.65
C ASN A 123 -1.10 7.15 13.16
N ILE A 124 -1.49 8.34 12.70
CA ILE A 124 -1.87 8.56 11.30
C ILE A 124 -0.66 8.58 10.35
N PRO A 125 0.48 9.21 10.69
CA PRO A 125 1.67 9.17 9.84
C PRO A 125 2.18 7.76 9.53
N GLY A 126 2.03 6.80 10.45
CA GLY A 126 2.38 5.39 10.23
C GLY A 126 1.60 4.70 9.10
N LEU A 127 0.51 5.29 8.62
CA LEU A 127 -0.31 4.71 7.54
C LEU A 127 0.38 4.70 6.16
N ILE A 128 1.58 5.27 6.03
CA ILE A 128 2.39 5.17 4.80
C ILE A 128 3.07 3.80 4.63
N GLY A 129 2.86 2.87 5.57
CA GLY A 129 3.47 1.54 5.60
C GLY A 129 4.89 1.55 6.17
N GLU A 130 5.50 0.37 6.22
CA GLU A 130 6.84 0.19 6.75
C GLU A 130 7.87 1.06 5.99
N GLN A 131 8.76 1.69 6.75
CA GLN A 131 9.86 2.48 6.20
C GLN A 131 11.18 1.85 6.60
N LEU A 132 12.08 1.73 5.62
CA LEU A 132 13.41 1.19 5.82
C LEU A 132 14.16 1.99 6.89
N PHE A 133 14.49 1.32 7.99
CA PHE A 133 15.40 1.80 9.02
C PHE A 133 16.78 1.18 8.78
N ILE A 134 17.82 2.01 8.82
CA ILE A 134 19.22 1.55 8.70
C ILE A 134 19.94 1.99 9.97
N SER A 135 20.48 1.01 10.70
CA SER A 135 21.20 1.22 11.94
C SER A 135 22.52 1.96 11.70
N GLN A 136 23.10 2.53 12.74
CA GLN A 136 24.24 3.44 12.59
C GLN A 136 25.50 2.75 12.02
N ASP A 137 25.69 1.48 12.35
CA ASP A 137 26.77 0.61 11.89
C ASP A 137 26.63 0.23 10.41
N GLU A 138 25.41 0.15 9.88
CA GLU A 138 25.12 -0.17 8.48
C GLU A 138 25.13 1.06 7.55
N ARG A 139 25.34 2.26 8.10
CA ARG A 139 25.32 3.52 7.32
C ARG A 139 26.59 3.76 6.51
N GLN A 140 27.69 3.10 6.83
CA GLN A 140 28.92 3.21 6.05
C GLN A 140 28.87 2.25 4.88
N ARG A 141 29.24 2.73 3.68
CA ARG A 141 29.27 1.92 2.47
C ARG A 141 30.62 2.00 1.79
N GLU A 142 31.17 0.85 1.44
CA GLU A 142 32.38 0.75 0.62
C GLU A 142 32.06 0.72 -0.88
N VAL A 143 30.83 0.34 -1.23
CA VAL A 143 30.33 0.17 -2.60
C VAL A 143 29.00 0.89 -2.82
N ASP A 144 28.72 1.20 -4.08
CA ASP A 144 27.47 1.80 -4.51
C ASP A 144 26.26 0.96 -4.11
N ALA A 145 25.10 1.60 -3.96
CA ALA A 145 23.82 0.92 -3.74
C ALA A 145 23.07 0.79 -5.05
N HIS A 146 22.48 -0.38 -5.30
CA HIS A 146 21.67 -0.64 -6.48
C HIS A 146 20.21 -0.89 -6.09
N MET A 147 19.31 -0.11 -6.66
CA MET A 147 17.87 -0.18 -6.49
C MET A 147 17.29 -0.68 -7.80
N GLY A 148 16.36 -1.64 -7.77
CA GLY A 148 15.90 -2.31 -9.00
C GLY A 148 15.37 -1.38 -10.10
N PHE A 149 14.71 -0.28 -9.76
CA PHE A 149 14.28 0.75 -10.72
C PHE A 149 13.86 2.05 -10.01
N PRO A 150 13.92 3.21 -10.69
CA PRO A 150 13.33 4.45 -10.20
C PRO A 150 11.82 4.30 -10.02
N ARG A 151 11.29 4.79 -8.90
CA ARG A 151 9.87 4.61 -8.55
C ARG A 151 9.35 5.76 -7.71
N SER A 152 8.08 6.07 -7.89
CA SER A 152 7.34 7.02 -7.06
C SER A 152 6.30 6.31 -6.21
N LEU A 153 6.21 6.69 -4.93
CA LEU A 153 5.13 6.32 -4.03
C LEU A 153 4.36 7.57 -3.65
N ARG A 154 3.04 7.46 -3.67
CA ARG A 154 2.12 8.54 -3.31
C ARG A 154 1.05 8.00 -2.36
N ASN A 155 1.09 8.43 -1.11
CA ASN A 155 0.07 8.12 -0.12
C ASN A 155 -0.85 9.32 0.07
N ILE A 156 -2.15 9.09 0.01
CA ILE A 156 -3.20 10.08 0.32
C ILE A 156 -3.97 9.53 1.50
N ILE A 157 -3.91 10.24 2.63
CA ILE A 157 -4.54 9.84 3.87
C ILE A 157 -5.60 10.88 4.19
N ASN A 158 -6.84 10.43 4.28
CA ASN A 158 -7.97 11.25 4.72
C ASN A 158 -8.44 10.70 6.07
N PHE A 159 -8.28 11.51 7.11
CA PHE A 159 -8.65 11.14 8.48
C PHE A 159 -9.78 12.04 8.97
N THR A 160 -10.94 11.45 9.26
CA THR A 160 -12.05 12.15 9.91
C THR A 160 -11.73 12.34 11.38
N ILE A 161 -11.63 13.60 11.81
CA ILE A 161 -11.43 13.99 13.20
C ILE A 161 -12.72 13.71 13.97
N PRO A 162 -12.67 12.95 15.09
CA PRO A 162 -13.84 12.70 15.91
C PRO A 162 -14.45 13.99 16.46
N GLU A 163 -15.77 13.98 16.65
CA GLU A 163 -16.48 15.10 17.26
C GLU A 163 -15.96 15.40 18.67
N GLY A 164 -15.89 16.69 19.03
CA GLY A 164 -15.35 17.13 20.30
C GLY A 164 -13.81 17.16 20.37
N TYR A 165 -13.11 16.95 19.25
CA TYR A 165 -11.66 17.05 19.16
C TYR A 165 -11.19 17.99 18.06
N LYS A 166 -9.99 18.54 18.23
CA LYS A 166 -9.23 19.25 17.20
C LYS A 166 -7.81 18.69 17.10
N VAL A 167 -7.31 18.53 15.89
CA VAL A 167 -5.91 18.16 15.67
C VAL A 167 -4.99 19.36 15.90
N VAL A 168 -3.87 19.15 16.59
CA VAL A 168 -2.89 20.19 16.91
C VAL A 168 -1.55 19.86 16.26
N GLY A 169 -0.83 20.89 15.80
CA GLY A 169 0.54 20.73 15.29
C GLY A 169 0.63 20.12 13.88
N VAL A 170 -0.45 20.15 13.09
CA VAL A 170 -0.48 19.60 11.71
C VAL A 170 0.63 20.19 10.84
N GLN A 171 0.93 21.49 10.99
CA GLN A 171 1.99 22.16 10.24
C GLN A 171 3.38 21.54 10.47
N ASN A 172 3.61 20.91 11.63
CA ASN A 172 4.88 20.25 11.96
C ASN A 172 5.08 18.92 11.20
N LEU A 173 4.08 18.46 10.46
CA LEU A 173 4.21 17.34 9.54
C LEU A 173 4.83 17.76 8.20
N ASN A 174 4.65 19.03 7.80
CA ASN A 174 5.05 19.49 6.48
C ASN A 174 6.57 19.50 6.35
N MET A 175 7.07 18.90 5.27
CA MET A 175 8.49 18.86 4.96
C MET A 175 8.71 18.58 3.48
N ASN A 176 9.88 18.96 2.97
CA ASN A 176 10.28 18.70 1.61
C ASN A 176 11.80 18.47 1.56
N ILE A 177 12.18 17.24 1.25
CA ILE A 177 13.56 16.86 0.94
C ILE A 177 13.58 16.48 -0.53
N ASP A 178 14.43 17.13 -1.30
CA ASP A 178 14.55 16.89 -2.72
C ASP A 178 16.02 17.06 -3.15
N ASN A 179 16.67 15.94 -3.46
CA ASN A 179 18.07 15.90 -3.89
C ASN A 179 18.24 14.98 -5.11
N GLU A 180 19.48 14.78 -5.59
CA GLU A 180 19.72 13.99 -6.80
C GLU A 180 19.36 12.50 -6.64
N THR A 181 19.35 11.98 -5.41
CA THR A 181 19.11 10.55 -5.15
C THR A 181 17.63 10.22 -5.03
N GLY A 182 16.84 11.18 -4.56
CA GLY A 182 15.43 10.98 -4.27
C GLY A 182 14.73 12.22 -3.71
N ALA A 183 13.46 12.05 -3.37
CA ALA A 183 12.67 13.07 -2.69
C ALA A 183 11.71 12.45 -1.66
N PHE A 184 11.46 13.17 -0.57
CA PHE A 184 10.41 12.88 0.39
C PHE A 184 9.71 14.19 0.78
N ALA A 185 8.42 14.28 0.46
CA ALA A 185 7.63 15.48 0.69
C ALA A 185 6.30 15.13 1.36
N VAL A 186 5.92 15.93 2.35
CA VAL A 186 4.68 15.80 3.11
C VAL A 186 3.93 17.13 3.08
N GLN A 187 2.64 17.05 2.75
CA GLN A 187 1.70 18.17 2.84
C GLN A 187 0.51 17.72 3.67
N ALA A 188 0.23 18.43 4.76
CA ALA A 188 -0.85 18.16 5.69
C ALA A 188 -1.71 19.40 5.88
N THR A 189 -3.02 19.27 5.67
CA THR A 189 -4.01 20.33 5.81
C THR A 189 -5.23 19.83 6.57
N VAL A 190 -5.97 20.75 7.18
CA VAL A 190 -7.25 20.45 7.83
C VAL A 190 -8.33 21.25 7.12
N GLU A 191 -9.35 20.55 6.63
CA GLU A 191 -10.50 21.12 5.94
C GLU A 191 -11.77 20.61 6.63
N GLY A 192 -12.49 21.51 7.30
CA GLY A 192 -13.62 21.13 8.15
C GLY A 192 -13.19 20.18 9.27
N ASN A 193 -13.77 18.97 9.29
CA ASN A 193 -13.45 17.90 10.22
C ASN A 193 -12.50 16.84 9.64
N THR A 194 -11.86 17.10 8.49
CA THR A 194 -10.98 16.14 7.82
C THR A 194 -9.54 16.63 7.81
N LEU A 195 -8.64 15.79 8.31
CA LEU A 195 -7.20 15.94 8.14
C LEU A 195 -6.79 15.23 6.84
N ASN A 196 -6.25 15.99 5.90
CA ASN A 196 -5.73 15.49 4.63
C ASN A 196 -4.20 15.47 4.71
N ILE A 197 -3.57 14.33 4.42
CA ILE A 197 -2.12 14.20 4.32
C ILE A 197 -1.75 13.60 2.97
N LEU A 198 -0.92 14.31 2.22
CA LEU A 198 -0.30 13.84 0.99
C LEU A 198 1.18 13.62 1.24
N VAL A 199 1.62 12.37 1.10
CA VAL A 199 3.03 11.98 1.19
C VAL A 199 3.50 11.53 -0.18
N LYS A 200 4.61 12.09 -0.65
CA LYS A 200 5.29 11.71 -1.90
C LYS A 200 6.70 11.25 -1.58
N LYS A 201 7.06 10.06 -2.05
CA LYS A 201 8.42 9.51 -1.97
C LYS A 201 8.88 9.13 -3.37
N LEU A 202 10.07 9.56 -3.76
CA LEU A 202 10.62 9.31 -5.10
C LEU A 202 12.03 8.76 -4.98
N TYR A 203 12.26 7.60 -5.59
CA TYR A 203 13.59 7.07 -5.86
C TYR A 203 13.94 7.45 -7.29
N LYS A 204 14.90 8.35 -7.48
CA LYS A 204 15.17 8.96 -8.80
C LYS A 204 16.12 8.14 -9.67
N GLN A 205 16.97 7.35 -9.04
CA GLN A 205 18.05 6.63 -9.72
C GLN A 205 18.03 5.13 -9.40
N THR A 206 18.64 4.35 -10.29
CA THR A 206 18.83 2.89 -10.13
C THR A 206 20.10 2.60 -9.34
N THR A 207 21.12 3.44 -9.44
CA THR A 207 22.35 3.29 -8.66
C THR A 207 22.61 4.57 -7.87
N VAL A 208 22.77 4.46 -6.55
CA VAL A 208 23.24 5.53 -5.68
C VAL A 208 24.71 5.31 -5.44
N LYS A 209 25.54 6.23 -5.95
CA LYS A 209 26.97 6.23 -5.65
C LYS A 209 27.23 6.31 -4.15
N LYS A 210 28.24 5.63 -3.64
CA LYS A 210 28.58 5.66 -2.20
C LYS A 210 28.80 7.09 -1.69
N GLU A 211 29.32 8.00 -2.52
CA GLU A 211 29.52 9.41 -2.15
C GLU A 211 28.21 10.16 -1.92
N ASN A 212 27.12 9.71 -2.56
CA ASN A 212 25.78 10.28 -2.42
C ASN A 212 24.91 9.51 -1.41
N TRP A 213 25.49 8.53 -0.71
CA TRP A 213 24.74 7.71 0.23
C TRP A 213 24.12 8.52 1.38
N SER A 214 24.83 9.53 1.89
CA SER A 214 24.31 10.42 2.93
C SER A 214 23.04 11.17 2.50
N LYS A 215 22.97 11.61 1.24
CA LYS A 215 21.79 12.27 0.66
C LYS A 215 20.61 11.30 0.50
N PHE A 216 20.90 10.05 0.21
CA PHE A 216 19.88 9.00 0.17
C PHE A 216 19.35 8.68 1.56
N MET A 217 20.25 8.59 2.55
CA MET A 217 19.91 8.41 3.96
C MET A 217 19.03 9.54 4.50
N GLU A 218 19.32 10.79 4.14
CA GLU A 218 18.50 11.96 4.51
C GLU A 218 17.01 11.74 4.17
N MET A 219 16.72 11.25 2.96
CA MET A 219 15.37 10.94 2.51
C MET A 219 14.77 9.74 3.26
N LEU A 220 15.54 8.66 3.46
CA LEU A 220 15.08 7.46 4.17
C LEU A 220 14.74 7.76 5.64
N ASP A 221 15.62 8.48 6.32
CA ASP A 221 15.46 8.89 7.71
C ASP A 221 14.25 9.81 7.86
N ALA A 222 14.04 10.74 6.94
CA ALA A 222 12.85 11.59 6.99
C ALA A 222 11.56 10.79 6.83
N ALA A 223 11.54 9.80 5.94
CA ALA A 223 10.40 8.91 5.77
C ALA A 223 10.14 8.06 7.02
N PHE A 224 11.19 7.46 7.58
CA PHE A 224 11.10 6.68 8.82
C PHE A 224 10.66 7.54 10.00
N ASN A 225 11.34 8.65 10.25
CA ASN A 225 10.99 9.56 11.36
C ASN A 225 9.56 10.08 11.21
N PHE A 226 9.10 10.37 9.99
CA PHE A 226 7.72 10.73 9.74
C PHE A 226 6.75 9.60 10.12
N SER A 227 7.01 8.35 9.71
CA SER A 227 6.11 7.22 10.02
C SER A 227 6.01 6.93 11.52
N GLN A 228 7.01 7.33 12.32
CA GLN A 228 6.99 7.19 13.78
C GLN A 228 6.23 8.33 14.51
N LYS A 229 5.86 9.42 13.82
CA LYS A 229 5.17 10.56 14.45
C LYS A 229 3.76 10.17 14.90
N LYS A 230 3.34 10.72 16.04
CA LYS A 230 1.96 10.66 16.55
C LYS A 230 1.36 12.05 16.51
N LEU A 231 0.08 12.14 16.16
CA LEU A 231 -0.67 13.39 16.16
C LEU A 231 -1.51 13.51 17.43
N LEU A 232 -1.51 14.70 18.03
CA LEU A 232 -2.35 15.01 19.18
C LEU A 232 -3.71 15.53 18.71
N LEU A 233 -4.77 14.86 19.11
CA LEU A 233 -6.13 15.36 19.07
C LEU A 233 -6.48 15.91 20.46
N LYS A 234 -6.59 17.24 20.55
CA LYS A 234 -6.96 17.93 21.78
C LYS A 234 -8.48 17.95 21.91
N LYS A 235 -9.02 17.57 23.06
CA LYS A 235 -10.44 17.71 23.36
C LYS A 235 -10.81 19.19 23.39
N ILE A 236 -11.94 19.54 22.76
CA ILE A 236 -12.47 20.92 22.71
C ILE A 236 -13.18 21.23 24.01
#